data_AF-A0AAU0NM29-F1
#
_entry.id   AF-A0AAU0NM29-F1
#
_cell.length_a   1.000
_cell.length_b   1.000
_cell.length_c   1.000
_cell.angle_alpha   90.00
_cell.angle_beta   90.00
_cell.angle_gamma   90.00
#
_symmetry.space_group_name_H-M   'P 1'
#
loop_
_entity.id
_entity.type
_entity.pdbx_description
1 polymer ?
#
loop_
_entity_poly.entity_id
_entity_poly.type
_entity_poly.pdbx_seq_one_letter_code
_entity_poly.pdbx_strand_id
1 'polypeptide(L)'
;MRTVKQVSDLTGISVRMLHHYDKIGLLKPTELTEAGYRLYDDEALETLQQILFFKELDLPLKEIKEIITSPHFNKMEALKNHKKLIILKRDRLNGLIELINKTLKGANTMSFEEFDMSEYYNVLEEFKKENIDKVIKHFGSIDRFDKLLKRDTEKEAKLAKMAIEEYGSIKKYAEAVKKNLNNSVAITKAEQIDKFKKDCFYERNSELKELYKKLTADLNKNPASDEIQKIAGEITNIAKRDYDAFKDELGDYYWLTIVRLYSTFPKELEKVDKENGGVGMAWIDERYGEGAAKFIGKALKTYLGNYEPKIETLYKRLTADLSKDPLSDEIEKIISEIVNETEKQHEALKVEVGENYWSYQANQYLSESILIKVMDKKYGDGASKFIGEALKFYAKNNK
;
A
#
# COMPACT_ATOMS: atom_id res chain seq x y z
N MET A 1 8.82 -7.72 -39.53
CA MET A 1 7.69 -7.10 -38.81
C MET A 1 6.98 -8.14 -37.96
N ARG A 2 6.58 -7.79 -36.73
CA ARG A 2 5.81 -8.62 -35.80
C ARG A 2 4.57 -7.87 -35.33
N THR A 3 3.44 -8.56 -35.25
CA THR A 3 2.20 -8.02 -34.68
C THR A 3 2.33 -7.84 -33.17
N VAL A 4 1.50 -6.97 -32.57
CA VAL A 4 1.36 -6.84 -31.10
C VAL A 4 1.27 -8.19 -30.39
N LYS A 5 0.51 -9.14 -30.94
CA LYS A 5 0.35 -10.47 -30.33
C LYS A 5 1.66 -11.26 -30.37
N GLN A 6 2.35 -11.27 -31.52
CA GLN A 6 3.65 -11.93 -31.63
C GLN A 6 4.72 -11.29 -30.74
N VAL A 7 4.70 -9.97 -30.55
CA VAL A 7 5.60 -9.29 -29.60
C VAL A 7 5.26 -9.65 -28.16
N SER A 8 3.96 -9.70 -27.82
CA SER A 8 3.48 -10.15 -26.51
C SER A 8 3.92 -11.59 -26.21
N ASP A 9 3.76 -12.50 -27.17
CA ASP A 9 4.14 -13.90 -27.03
C ASP A 9 5.66 -14.08 -26.91
N LEU A 10 6.45 -13.26 -27.65
CA LEU A 10 7.91 -13.30 -27.63
C LEU A 10 8.52 -12.74 -26.34
N THR A 11 7.93 -11.66 -25.80
CA THR A 11 8.53 -10.88 -24.70
C THR A 11 7.88 -11.10 -23.35
N GLY A 12 6.70 -11.74 -23.32
CA GLY A 12 5.88 -11.88 -22.11
C GLY A 12 5.16 -10.58 -21.68
N ILE A 13 5.35 -9.46 -22.39
CA ILE A 13 4.66 -8.21 -22.11
C ILE A 13 3.22 -8.30 -22.62
N SER A 14 2.25 -8.08 -21.73
CA SER A 14 0.84 -8.10 -22.16
C SER A 14 0.56 -7.10 -23.29
N VAL A 15 -0.34 -7.48 -24.20
CA VAL A 15 -0.90 -6.59 -25.23
C VAL A 15 -1.36 -5.24 -24.66
N ARG A 16 -1.97 -5.24 -23.46
CA ARG A 16 -2.38 -4.02 -22.76
C ARG A 16 -1.21 -3.10 -22.46
N MET A 17 -0.08 -3.64 -22.01
CA MET A 17 1.12 -2.88 -21.72
C MET A 17 1.79 -2.34 -22.99
N LEU A 18 1.83 -3.11 -24.09
CA LEU A 18 2.31 -2.62 -25.38
C LEU A 18 1.44 -1.46 -25.91
N HIS A 19 0.12 -1.55 -25.77
CA HIS A 19 -0.79 -0.43 -26.07
C HIS A 19 -0.58 0.77 -25.15
N HIS A 20 -0.28 0.53 -23.87
CA HIS A 20 0.05 1.60 -22.94
C HIS A 20 1.34 2.31 -23.36
N TYR A 21 2.39 1.57 -23.74
CA TYR A 21 3.66 2.13 -24.21
C TYR A 21 3.48 2.97 -25.48
N ASP A 22 2.65 2.52 -26.42
CA ASP A 22 2.27 3.32 -27.59
C ASP A 22 1.53 4.60 -27.18
N LYS A 23 0.52 4.48 -26.31
CA LYS A 23 -0.29 5.62 -25.82
C LYS A 23 0.56 6.70 -25.14
N ILE A 24 1.54 6.31 -24.32
CA ILE A 24 2.44 7.26 -23.67
C ILE A 24 3.61 7.68 -24.57
N GLY A 25 3.71 7.13 -25.79
CA GLY A 25 4.77 7.39 -26.75
C GLY A 25 6.15 6.87 -26.32
N LEU A 26 6.19 5.86 -25.46
CA LEU A 26 7.40 5.19 -25.00
C LEU A 26 7.89 4.17 -26.03
N LEU A 27 6.98 3.40 -26.63
CA LEU A 27 7.28 2.48 -27.73
C LEU A 27 6.17 2.56 -28.77
N LYS A 28 6.46 3.18 -29.91
CA LYS A 28 5.51 3.29 -31.00
C LYS A 28 5.61 2.09 -31.94
N PRO A 29 4.50 1.65 -32.55
CA PRO A 29 4.57 0.71 -33.66
C PRO A 29 5.36 1.35 -34.81
N THR A 30 6.17 0.55 -35.48
CA THR A 30 6.89 0.94 -36.70
C THR A 30 5.91 1.24 -37.82
N GLU A 31 4.83 0.45 -37.92
CA GLU A 31 3.81 0.59 -38.95
C GLU A 31 2.42 0.21 -38.42
N LEU A 32 1.38 0.78 -39.04
CA LEU A 32 0.00 0.34 -38.91
C LEU A 32 -0.44 -0.29 -40.23
N THR A 33 -1.00 -1.49 -40.19
CA THR A 33 -1.63 -2.08 -41.39
C THR A 33 -2.87 -1.28 -41.80
N GLU A 34 -3.36 -1.50 -43.03
CA GLU A 34 -4.62 -0.90 -43.51
C GLU A 34 -5.82 -1.17 -42.59
N ALA A 35 -5.82 -2.31 -41.89
CA ALA A 35 -6.83 -2.68 -40.90
C ALA A 35 -6.57 -2.12 -39.49
N GLY A 36 -5.53 -1.30 -39.30
CA GLY A 36 -5.18 -0.67 -38.03
C GLY A 36 -4.36 -1.56 -37.08
N TYR A 37 -3.80 -2.67 -37.54
CA TYR A 37 -2.95 -3.52 -36.70
C TYR A 37 -1.54 -2.93 -36.56
N ARG A 38 -1.06 -2.89 -35.32
CA ARG A 38 0.29 -2.44 -34.97
C ARG A 38 1.35 -3.49 -35.35
N LEU A 39 2.38 -3.03 -36.05
CA LEU A 39 3.55 -3.82 -36.44
C LEU A 39 4.83 -3.22 -35.86
N TYR A 40 5.73 -4.09 -35.39
CA TYR A 40 7.03 -3.74 -34.82
C TYR A 40 8.14 -4.44 -35.62
N ASP A 41 9.16 -3.68 -36.01
CA ASP A 41 10.39 -4.20 -36.60
C ASP A 41 11.41 -4.58 -35.52
N ASP A 42 12.60 -4.98 -35.96
CA ASP A 42 13.67 -5.38 -35.04
C ASP A 42 14.22 -4.17 -34.25
N GLU A 43 14.23 -2.95 -34.81
CA GLU A 43 14.65 -1.74 -34.10
C GLU A 43 13.68 -1.36 -32.97
N ALA A 44 12.37 -1.51 -33.19
CA ALA A 44 11.37 -1.37 -32.15
C ALA A 44 11.52 -2.45 -31.07
N LEU A 45 11.92 -3.68 -31.43
CA LEU A 45 12.23 -4.72 -30.44
C LEU A 45 13.49 -4.40 -29.64
N GLU A 46 14.52 -3.83 -30.25
CA GLU A 46 15.71 -3.38 -29.55
C GLU A 46 15.38 -2.25 -28.57
N THR A 47 14.54 -1.30 -28.98
CA THR A 47 14.02 -0.24 -28.10
C THR A 47 13.19 -0.84 -26.96
N LEU A 48 12.36 -1.84 -27.25
CA LEU A 48 11.58 -2.54 -26.23
C LEU A 48 12.48 -3.27 -25.22
N GLN A 49 13.56 -3.90 -25.69
CA GLN A 49 14.54 -4.54 -24.82
C GLN A 49 15.21 -3.53 -23.89
N GLN A 50 15.56 -2.34 -24.39
CA GLN A 50 16.09 -1.27 -23.54
C GLN A 50 15.08 -0.78 -22.50
N ILE A 51 13.81 -0.63 -22.89
CA ILE A 51 12.73 -0.26 -21.97
C ILE A 51 12.63 -1.30 -20.86
N LEU A 52 12.68 -2.59 -21.21
CA LEU A 52 12.65 -3.68 -20.24
C LEU A 52 13.84 -3.65 -19.30
N PHE A 53 15.04 -3.41 -19.80
CA PHE A 53 16.23 -3.21 -18.98
C PHE A 53 16.00 -2.11 -17.93
N PHE A 54 15.62 -0.90 -18.33
CA PHE A 54 15.38 0.18 -17.36
C PHE A 54 14.23 -0.11 -16.38
N LYS A 55 13.21 -0.85 -16.82
CA LYS A 55 12.10 -1.27 -15.97
C LYS A 55 12.52 -2.26 -14.87
N GLU A 56 13.57 -3.06 -15.08
CA GLU A 56 14.15 -3.93 -14.03
C GLU A 56 14.89 -3.15 -12.92
N LEU A 57 15.18 -1.86 -13.14
CA LEU A 57 15.77 -0.94 -12.14
C LEU A 57 14.72 -0.06 -11.45
N ASP A 58 13.43 -0.41 -11.56
CA ASP A 58 12.32 0.30 -10.91
C ASP A 58 12.16 1.77 -11.34
N LEU A 59 12.68 2.13 -12.52
CA LEU A 59 12.52 3.46 -13.09
C LEU A 59 11.08 3.67 -13.62
N PRO A 60 10.44 4.80 -13.33
CA PRO A 60 9.15 5.17 -13.90
C PRO A 60 9.18 5.24 -15.44
N LEU A 61 8.12 4.76 -16.11
CA LEU A 61 8.00 4.73 -17.59
C LEU A 61 8.22 6.08 -18.27
N LYS A 62 7.90 7.17 -17.57
CA LYS A 62 8.14 8.54 -18.05
C LYS A 62 9.65 8.83 -18.19
N GLU A 63 10.44 8.39 -17.22
CA GLU A 63 11.90 8.59 -17.20
C GLU A 63 12.58 7.69 -18.23
N ILE A 64 12.10 6.46 -18.40
CA ILE A 64 12.59 5.55 -19.45
C ILE A 64 12.42 6.19 -20.83
N LYS A 65 11.24 6.77 -21.11
CA LYS A 65 10.95 7.45 -22.39
C LYS A 65 11.94 8.59 -22.63
N GLU A 66 12.20 9.37 -21.60
CA GLU A 66 13.06 10.54 -21.65
C GLU A 66 14.54 10.19 -21.85
N ILE A 67 14.99 9.09 -21.26
CA ILE A 67 16.35 8.55 -21.47
C ILE A 67 16.53 8.08 -22.91
N ILE A 68 15.63 7.24 -23.42
CA ILE A 68 15.77 6.63 -24.75
C ILE A 68 15.53 7.62 -25.91
N THR A 69 14.82 8.73 -25.65
CA THR A 69 14.55 9.77 -26.66
C THR A 69 15.57 10.93 -26.61
N SER A 70 16.57 10.86 -25.73
CA SER A 70 17.57 11.92 -25.60
C SER A 70 18.53 11.95 -26.81
N PRO A 71 18.79 13.12 -27.42
CA PRO A 71 19.75 13.24 -28.54
C PRO A 71 21.20 12.95 -28.13
N HIS A 72 21.49 12.94 -26.83
CA HIS A 72 22.79 12.54 -26.27
C HIS A 72 22.73 11.14 -25.64
N PHE A 73 21.79 10.30 -26.07
CA PHE A 73 21.68 8.91 -25.61
C PHE A 73 22.70 8.05 -26.34
N ASN A 74 23.74 7.62 -25.62
CA ASN A 74 24.66 6.60 -26.11
C ASN A 74 24.18 5.23 -25.63
N LYS A 75 23.60 4.44 -26.55
CA LYS A 75 23.08 3.09 -26.30
C LYS A 75 24.09 2.17 -25.60
N MET A 76 25.35 2.19 -26.04
CA MET A 76 26.38 1.29 -25.50
C MET A 76 26.84 1.70 -24.10
N GLU A 77 26.92 3.00 -23.84
CA GLU A 77 27.26 3.55 -22.54
C GLU A 77 26.13 3.36 -21.52
N ALA A 78 24.89 3.60 -21.95
CA ALA A 78 23.70 3.31 -21.17
C ALA A 78 23.64 1.83 -20.78
N LEU A 79 23.92 0.90 -21.69
CA LEU A 79 23.99 -0.53 -21.40
C LEU A 79 25.13 -0.90 -20.43
N LYS A 80 26.29 -0.24 -20.50
CA LYS A 80 27.39 -0.45 -19.55
C LYS A 80 27.02 0.02 -18.13
N ASN A 81 26.46 1.22 -18.02
CA ASN A 81 26.00 1.77 -16.74
C ASN A 81 24.84 0.94 -16.17
N HIS A 82 23.94 0.51 -17.04
CA HIS A 82 22.85 -0.40 -16.70
C HIS A 82 23.36 -1.75 -16.18
N LYS A 83 24.33 -2.35 -16.86
CA LYS A 83 24.99 -3.58 -16.40
C LYS A 83 25.63 -3.39 -15.02
N LYS A 84 26.28 -2.25 -14.76
CA LYS A 84 26.86 -1.92 -13.44
C LYS A 84 25.77 -1.87 -12.37
N LEU A 85 24.65 -1.20 -12.63
CA LEU A 85 23.51 -1.12 -11.70
C LEU A 85 22.85 -2.48 -11.44
N ILE A 86 22.67 -3.31 -12.49
CA ILE A 86 22.17 -4.68 -12.33
C ILE A 86 23.12 -5.52 -11.49
N ILE A 87 24.44 -5.41 -11.69
CA ILE A 87 25.43 -6.14 -10.91
C ILE A 87 25.33 -5.73 -9.45
N LEU A 88 25.26 -4.44 -9.14
CA LEU A 88 25.09 -3.96 -7.76
C LEU A 88 23.78 -4.46 -7.13
N LYS A 89 22.65 -4.40 -7.88
CA LYS A 89 21.36 -4.93 -7.41
C LYS A 89 21.43 -6.44 -7.18
N ARG A 90 22.08 -7.20 -8.07
CA ARG A 90 22.30 -8.64 -7.93
C ARG A 90 23.16 -8.95 -6.71
N ASP A 91 24.27 -8.25 -6.52
CA ASP A 91 25.22 -8.52 -5.45
C ASP A 91 24.59 -8.22 -4.08
N ARG A 92 23.79 -7.14 -4.01
CA ARG A 92 22.90 -6.88 -2.86
C ARG A 92 21.90 -8.02 -2.64
N LEU A 93 21.16 -8.44 -3.67
CA LEU A 93 20.18 -9.54 -3.56
C LEU A 93 20.85 -10.85 -3.12
N ASN A 94 22.05 -11.14 -3.61
CA ASN A 94 22.85 -12.28 -3.18
C ASN A 94 23.25 -12.15 -1.71
N GLY A 95 23.70 -10.98 -1.27
CA GLY A 95 23.98 -10.69 0.14
C GLY A 95 22.74 -10.89 1.02
N LEU A 96 21.57 -10.41 0.58
CA LEU A 96 20.30 -10.63 1.28
C LEU A 96 19.92 -12.11 1.32
N ILE A 97 20.10 -12.86 0.23
CA ILE A 97 19.86 -14.31 0.18
C ILE A 97 20.82 -15.05 1.14
N GLU A 98 22.09 -14.66 1.18
CA GLU A 98 23.05 -15.22 2.12
C GLU A 98 22.69 -14.92 3.56
N LEU A 99 22.28 -13.68 3.85
CA LEU A 99 21.82 -13.29 5.17
C LEU A 99 20.57 -14.08 5.57
N ILE A 100 19.61 -14.25 4.66
CA ILE A 100 18.43 -15.10 4.86
C ILE A 100 18.87 -16.54 5.14
N ASN A 101 19.79 -17.10 4.35
CA ASN A 101 20.28 -18.47 4.53
C ASN A 101 21.00 -18.66 5.88
N LYS A 102 21.83 -17.70 6.29
CA LYS A 102 22.49 -17.69 7.61
C LYS A 102 21.44 -17.63 8.72
N THR A 103 20.45 -16.75 8.56
CA THR A 103 19.33 -16.57 9.49
C THR A 103 18.48 -17.83 9.63
N LEU A 104 18.17 -18.50 8.52
CA LEU A 104 17.42 -19.77 8.47
C LEU A 104 18.20 -20.93 9.12
N LYS A 105 19.54 -20.90 9.06
CA LYS A 105 20.43 -21.86 9.73
C LYS A 105 20.63 -21.57 11.23
N GLY A 106 19.91 -20.60 11.79
CA GLY A 106 20.02 -20.23 13.20
C GLY A 106 21.26 -19.41 13.55
N ALA A 107 22.01 -18.92 12.56
CA ALA A 107 23.11 -17.99 12.83
C ALA A 107 22.53 -16.65 13.28
N ASN A 108 23.03 -16.14 14.41
CA ASN A 108 22.74 -14.78 14.90
C ASN A 108 23.65 -13.74 14.21
N THR A 109 23.81 -13.85 12.88
CA THR A 109 24.61 -12.89 12.12
C THR A 109 23.77 -11.64 11.88
N MET A 110 23.98 -10.63 12.72
CA MET A 110 23.42 -9.29 12.56
C MET A 110 24.36 -8.42 11.69
N SER A 111 24.41 -8.74 10.40
CA SER A 111 25.07 -7.90 9.41
C SER A 111 24.04 -7.02 8.73
N PHE A 112 24.35 -5.72 8.63
CA PHE A 112 23.52 -4.72 7.95
C PHE A 112 24.23 -4.15 6.71
N GLU A 113 25.45 -4.60 6.43
CA GLU A 113 26.25 -4.19 5.27
C GLU A 113 25.54 -4.54 3.95
N GLU A 114 24.80 -5.64 3.92
CA GLU A 114 24.02 -6.08 2.76
C GLU A 114 22.78 -5.21 2.49
N PHE A 115 22.43 -4.33 3.44
CA PHE A 115 21.41 -3.29 3.27
C PHE A 115 22.03 -1.92 2.96
N ASP A 116 23.36 -1.78 3.02
CA ASP A 116 24.05 -0.54 2.67
C ASP A 116 23.98 -0.32 1.14
N MET A 117 23.31 0.75 0.77
CA MET A 117 23.10 1.16 -0.63
C MET A 117 24.02 2.32 -1.01
N SER A 118 24.96 2.71 -0.15
CA SER A 118 25.84 3.86 -0.37
C SER A 118 26.57 3.77 -1.71
N GLU A 119 27.07 2.59 -2.09
CA GLU A 119 27.73 2.38 -3.38
C GLU A 119 26.75 2.49 -4.57
N TYR A 120 25.53 1.95 -4.42
CA TYR A 120 24.47 2.09 -5.42
C TYR A 120 24.06 3.55 -5.64
N TYR A 121 23.88 4.30 -4.55
CA TYR A 121 23.54 5.72 -4.60
C TYR A 121 24.69 6.60 -5.07
N ASN A 122 25.94 6.26 -4.72
CA ASN A 122 27.12 6.95 -5.24
C ASN A 122 27.22 6.80 -6.77
N VAL A 123 26.94 5.61 -7.31
CA VAL A 123 26.90 5.39 -8.76
C VAL A 123 25.74 6.15 -9.42
N LEU A 124 24.60 6.29 -8.75
CA LEU A 124 23.49 7.14 -9.23
C LEU A 124 23.81 8.64 -9.16
N GLU A 125 24.54 9.10 -8.14
CA GLU A 125 25.03 10.48 -8.00
C GLU A 125 26.15 10.80 -9.01
N GLU A 126 27.02 9.85 -9.35
CA GLU A 126 27.97 9.97 -10.45
C GLU A 126 27.25 10.10 -11.79
N PHE A 127 26.25 9.22 -12.03
CA PHE A 127 25.41 9.30 -13.22
C PHE A 127 24.68 10.64 -13.35
N LYS A 128 24.22 11.21 -12.23
CA LYS A 128 23.63 12.56 -12.13
C LYS A 128 24.62 13.65 -12.51
N LYS A 129 25.86 13.59 -12.00
CA LYS A 129 26.93 14.57 -12.31
C LYS A 129 27.31 14.58 -13.79
N GLU A 130 27.31 13.42 -14.44
CA GLU A 130 27.63 13.30 -15.87
C GLU A 130 26.47 13.72 -16.80
N ASN A 131 25.25 13.92 -16.28
CA ASN A 131 24.04 14.18 -17.07
C ASN A 131 23.21 15.39 -16.60
N ILE A 132 23.85 16.40 -16.00
CA ILE A 132 23.22 17.56 -15.33
C ILE A 132 22.20 18.31 -16.22
N ASP A 133 22.54 18.58 -17.49
CA ASP A 133 21.67 19.33 -18.42
C ASP A 133 20.34 18.60 -18.71
N LYS A 134 20.36 17.26 -18.67
CA LYS A 134 19.16 16.43 -18.86
C LYS A 134 18.27 16.43 -17.61
N VAL A 135 18.89 16.37 -16.42
CA VAL A 135 18.20 16.41 -15.12
C VAL A 135 17.41 17.72 -14.96
N ILE A 136 18.02 18.86 -15.26
CA ILE A 136 17.36 20.18 -15.17
C ILE A 136 16.20 20.29 -16.18
N LYS A 137 16.41 19.82 -17.43
CA LYS A 137 15.40 19.89 -18.51
C LYS A 137 14.13 19.08 -18.23
N HIS A 138 14.23 18.00 -17.44
CA HIS A 138 13.15 17.00 -17.30
C HIS A 138 12.42 17.06 -15.96
N PHE A 139 13.17 17.34 -14.88
CA PHE A 139 12.60 17.45 -13.54
C PHE A 139 12.36 18.93 -13.15
N GLY A 140 12.80 19.88 -13.97
CA GLY A 140 12.65 21.32 -13.77
C GLY A 140 13.69 21.92 -12.81
N SER A 141 14.32 21.11 -11.97
CA SER A 141 15.50 21.47 -11.17
C SER A 141 16.20 20.22 -10.64
N ILE A 142 17.49 20.37 -10.27
CA ILE A 142 18.25 19.35 -9.54
C ILE A 142 17.57 19.02 -8.19
N ASP A 143 17.03 20.04 -7.52
CA ASP A 143 16.27 19.91 -6.26
C ASP A 143 15.08 18.94 -6.32
N ARG A 144 14.41 18.82 -7.48
CA ARG A 144 13.25 17.93 -7.63
C ARG A 144 13.66 16.47 -7.86
N PHE A 145 14.81 16.26 -8.49
CA PHE A 145 15.46 14.95 -8.62
C PHE A 145 15.99 14.48 -7.25
N ASP A 146 16.59 15.39 -6.48
CA ASP A 146 17.04 15.11 -5.11
C ASP A 146 15.89 14.75 -4.16
N LYS A 147 14.69 15.31 -4.35
CA LYS A 147 13.48 14.92 -3.60
C LYS A 147 12.98 13.50 -3.91
N LEU A 148 13.22 12.97 -5.11
CA LEU A 148 12.84 11.61 -5.47
C LEU A 148 13.83 10.58 -4.92
N LEU A 149 15.13 10.88 -5.00
CA LEU A 149 16.18 10.10 -4.34
C LEU A 149 15.99 10.11 -2.81
N LYS A 150 15.68 11.27 -2.23
CA LYS A 150 15.30 11.40 -0.82
C LYS A 150 14.04 10.63 -0.46
N ARG A 151 13.12 10.30 -1.37
CA ARG A 151 11.86 9.64 -1.00
C ARG A 151 12.10 8.24 -0.42
N ASP A 152 13.09 7.52 -0.92
CA ASP A 152 13.48 6.21 -0.38
C ASP A 152 14.34 6.37 0.88
N THR A 153 15.22 7.38 0.93
CA THR A 153 16.01 7.72 2.14
C THR A 153 15.14 8.27 3.29
N GLU A 154 14.08 9.02 3.01
CA GLU A 154 13.12 9.56 3.97
C GLU A 154 12.20 8.47 4.49
N LYS A 155 11.80 7.51 3.63
CA LYS A 155 11.10 6.30 4.08
C LYS A 155 11.98 5.47 5.00
N GLU A 156 13.26 5.30 4.66
CA GLU A 156 14.23 4.56 5.49
C GLU A 156 14.57 5.30 6.78
N ALA A 157 14.74 6.62 6.74
CA ALA A 157 14.95 7.45 7.93
C ALA A 157 13.69 7.50 8.81
N LYS A 158 12.50 7.56 8.22
CA LYS A 158 11.22 7.47 8.93
C LYS A 158 11.04 6.08 9.54
N LEU A 159 11.43 5.02 8.83
CA LEU A 159 11.40 3.65 9.33
C LEU A 159 12.39 3.44 10.48
N ALA A 160 13.62 3.93 10.35
CA ALA A 160 14.64 3.88 11.39
C ALA A 160 14.22 4.71 12.62
N LYS A 161 13.66 5.91 12.39
CA LYS A 161 13.08 6.74 13.45
C LYS A 161 11.93 6.03 14.14
N MET A 162 10.97 5.48 13.41
CA MET A 162 9.86 4.70 13.97
C MET A 162 10.39 3.47 14.74
N ALA A 163 11.35 2.73 14.19
CA ALA A 163 11.95 1.59 14.86
C ALA A 163 12.62 1.98 16.20
N ILE A 164 13.28 3.14 16.25
CA ILE A 164 13.87 3.65 17.50
C ILE A 164 12.78 4.15 18.46
N GLU A 165 11.80 4.91 17.96
CA GLU A 165 10.74 5.50 18.78
C GLU A 165 9.77 4.46 19.37
N GLU A 166 9.41 3.45 18.57
CA GLU A 166 8.44 2.42 18.94
C GLU A 166 9.12 1.21 19.61
N TYR A 167 10.22 0.72 19.05
CA TYR A 167 10.89 -0.51 19.52
C TYR A 167 12.14 -0.22 20.36
N GLY A 168 12.52 1.05 20.57
CA GLY A 168 13.72 1.45 21.33
C GLY A 168 15.03 1.27 20.55
N SER A 169 15.04 0.40 19.53
CA SER A 169 16.18 0.21 18.63
C SER A 169 15.76 -0.47 17.33
N ILE A 170 16.55 -0.24 16.28
CA ILE A 170 16.40 -0.94 15.00
C ILE A 170 16.54 -2.46 15.16
N LYS A 171 17.39 -2.92 16.09
CA LYS A 171 17.56 -4.36 16.38
C LYS A 171 16.27 -5.00 16.90
N LYS A 172 15.66 -4.39 17.93
CA LYS A 172 14.39 -4.88 18.50
C LYS A 172 13.26 -4.87 17.47
N TYR A 173 13.21 -3.83 16.62
CA TYR A 173 12.31 -3.79 15.48
C TYR A 173 12.53 -4.97 14.52
N ALA A 174 13.77 -5.25 14.11
CA ALA A 174 14.09 -6.34 13.21
C ALA A 174 13.75 -7.73 13.80
N GLU A 175 13.99 -7.94 15.09
CA GLU A 175 13.61 -9.16 15.82
C GLU A 175 12.09 -9.36 15.81
N ALA A 176 11.33 -8.29 16.11
CA ALA A 176 9.88 -8.31 16.07
C ALA A 176 9.33 -8.56 14.67
N VAL A 177 9.90 -7.91 13.64
CA VAL A 177 9.54 -8.17 12.24
C VAL A 177 9.82 -9.62 11.88
N LYS A 178 10.98 -10.18 12.22
CA LYS A 178 11.32 -11.59 11.95
C LYS A 178 10.32 -12.53 12.63
N LYS A 179 9.94 -12.28 13.88
CA LYS A 179 8.97 -13.09 14.62
C LYS A 179 7.58 -12.98 13.99
N ASN A 180 7.16 -11.77 13.62
CA ASN A 180 5.89 -11.49 12.95
C ASN A 180 5.83 -12.09 11.53
N LEU A 181 6.94 -12.11 10.80
CA LEU A 181 7.05 -12.75 9.48
C LEU A 181 7.09 -14.28 9.54
N ASN A 182 7.53 -14.84 10.67
CA ASN A 182 7.45 -16.28 10.92
C ASN A 182 6.12 -16.69 11.59
N ASN A 183 5.27 -15.73 11.92
CA ASN A 183 3.98 -15.96 12.54
C ASN A 183 2.94 -16.28 11.47
N SER A 184 2.64 -17.57 11.35
CA SER A 184 1.67 -18.08 10.39
C SER A 184 0.26 -17.53 10.58
N VAL A 185 -0.15 -17.11 11.79
CA VAL A 185 -1.53 -16.68 12.05
C VAL A 185 -1.84 -15.34 11.38
N ALA A 186 -1.02 -14.33 11.61
CA ALA A 186 -1.20 -13.01 11.01
C ALA A 186 -1.04 -13.05 9.48
N ILE A 187 -0.04 -13.80 8.99
CA ILE A 187 0.20 -13.97 7.55
C ILE A 187 -0.95 -14.71 6.89
N THR A 188 -1.39 -15.84 7.45
CA THR A 188 -2.52 -16.61 6.91
C THR A 188 -3.78 -15.75 6.86
N LYS A 189 -4.05 -14.94 7.90
CA LYS A 189 -5.22 -14.05 7.91
C LYS A 189 -5.11 -12.97 6.84
N ALA A 190 -3.93 -12.37 6.66
CA ALA A 190 -3.68 -11.38 5.61
C ALA A 190 -3.84 -11.98 4.21
N GLU A 191 -3.32 -13.20 3.98
CA GLU A 191 -3.47 -13.94 2.73
C GLU A 191 -4.94 -14.31 2.45
N GLN A 192 -5.71 -14.69 3.47
CA GLN A 192 -7.14 -14.98 3.32
C GLN A 192 -7.94 -13.71 2.95
N ILE A 193 -7.60 -12.56 3.55
CA ILE A 193 -8.21 -11.27 3.19
C ILE A 193 -7.82 -10.87 1.76
N ASP A 194 -6.56 -11.05 1.39
CA ASP A 194 -6.08 -10.76 0.04
C ASP A 194 -6.75 -11.68 -1.01
N LYS A 195 -6.97 -12.95 -0.67
CA LYS A 195 -7.75 -13.88 -1.50
C LYS A 195 -9.18 -13.37 -1.71
N PHE A 196 -9.89 -12.97 -0.65
CA PHE A 196 -11.23 -12.39 -0.77
C PHE A 196 -11.24 -11.16 -1.68
N LYS A 197 -10.30 -10.22 -1.44
CA LYS A 197 -10.15 -9.02 -2.26
C LYS A 197 -9.91 -9.38 -3.71
N LYS A 198 -8.98 -10.29 -4.01
CA LYS A 198 -8.69 -10.77 -5.36
C LYS A 198 -9.91 -11.42 -6.01
N ASP A 199 -10.67 -12.22 -5.28
CA ASP A 199 -11.85 -12.87 -5.85
C ASP A 199 -12.97 -11.88 -6.16
N CYS A 200 -13.09 -10.80 -5.37
CA CYS A 200 -13.97 -9.66 -5.65
C CYS A 200 -13.45 -8.80 -6.82
N PHE A 201 -12.17 -8.41 -6.80
CA PHE A 201 -11.54 -7.49 -7.77
C PHE A 201 -11.18 -8.14 -9.10
N TYR A 202 -11.02 -9.45 -9.15
CA TYR A 202 -10.77 -10.18 -10.40
C TYR A 202 -11.96 -11.03 -10.81
N GLU A 203 -13.11 -10.86 -10.13
CA GLU A 203 -14.36 -11.56 -10.41
C GLU A 203 -14.20 -13.08 -10.50
N ARG A 204 -13.30 -13.64 -9.68
CA ARG A 204 -13.06 -15.09 -9.65
C ARG A 204 -14.16 -15.84 -8.92
N ASN A 205 -14.94 -15.13 -8.10
CA ASN A 205 -16.17 -15.63 -7.52
C ASN A 205 -17.36 -15.11 -8.34
N SER A 206 -17.96 -16.01 -9.15
CA SER A 206 -19.08 -15.69 -10.04
C SER A 206 -20.35 -15.27 -9.28
N GLU A 207 -20.60 -15.83 -8.09
CA GLU A 207 -21.74 -15.44 -7.25
C GLU A 207 -21.58 -14.00 -6.74
N LEU A 208 -20.42 -13.69 -6.13
CA LEU A 208 -20.14 -12.33 -5.65
C LEU A 208 -20.18 -11.31 -6.79
N LYS A 209 -19.61 -11.64 -7.95
CA LYS A 209 -19.66 -10.78 -9.14
C LYS A 209 -21.08 -10.39 -9.50
N GLU A 210 -21.98 -11.36 -9.62
CA GLU A 210 -23.36 -11.09 -10.01
C GLU A 210 -24.13 -10.34 -8.92
N LEU A 211 -23.81 -10.58 -7.64
CA LEU A 211 -24.38 -9.82 -6.53
C LEU A 211 -23.92 -8.36 -6.52
N TYR A 212 -22.63 -8.08 -6.73
CA TYR A 212 -22.14 -6.71 -6.82
C TYR A 212 -22.74 -5.96 -8.02
N LYS A 213 -22.93 -6.63 -9.16
CA LYS A 213 -23.65 -6.05 -10.31
C LYS A 213 -25.11 -5.73 -9.96
N LYS A 214 -25.83 -6.65 -9.32
CA LYS A 214 -27.22 -6.41 -8.89
C LYS A 214 -27.30 -5.27 -7.87
N LEU A 215 -26.38 -5.25 -6.91
CA LEU A 215 -26.29 -4.23 -5.87
C LEU A 215 -26.08 -2.83 -6.46
N THR A 216 -25.32 -2.73 -7.54
CA THR A 216 -24.95 -1.47 -8.20
C THR A 216 -25.75 -1.17 -9.47
N ALA A 217 -26.77 -1.97 -9.80
CA ALA A 217 -27.55 -1.81 -11.03
C ALA A 217 -28.30 -0.48 -11.10
N ASP A 218 -28.66 0.09 -9.94
CA ASP A 218 -29.26 1.42 -9.83
C ASP A 218 -28.77 2.11 -8.55
N LEU A 219 -27.77 2.99 -8.71
CA LEU A 219 -27.16 3.74 -7.63
C LEU A 219 -28.08 4.81 -7.01
N ASN A 220 -29.25 5.07 -7.61
CA ASN A 220 -30.23 6.02 -7.07
C ASN A 220 -31.17 5.39 -6.04
N LYS A 221 -31.18 4.06 -5.91
CA LYS A 221 -32.00 3.36 -4.91
C LYS A 221 -31.58 3.75 -3.50
N ASN A 222 -32.48 3.59 -2.54
CA ASN A 222 -32.12 3.71 -1.13
C ASN A 222 -31.23 2.52 -0.74
N PRO A 223 -29.98 2.74 -0.26
CA PRO A 223 -29.11 1.65 0.19
C PRO A 223 -29.70 0.82 1.33
N ALA A 224 -30.67 1.36 2.06
CA ALA A 224 -31.37 0.69 3.16
C ALA A 224 -32.68 -0.01 2.73
N SER A 225 -33.03 0.00 1.44
CA SER A 225 -34.25 -0.68 0.97
C SER A 225 -34.14 -2.21 1.09
N ASP A 226 -35.28 -2.88 1.31
CA ASP A 226 -35.35 -4.34 1.49
C ASP A 226 -34.66 -5.12 0.37
N GLU A 227 -34.82 -4.67 -0.88
CA GLU A 227 -34.17 -5.27 -2.05
C GLU A 227 -32.64 -5.20 -1.94
N ILE A 228 -32.10 -4.03 -1.63
CA ILE A 228 -30.66 -3.80 -1.49
C ILE A 228 -30.11 -4.56 -0.27
N GLN A 229 -30.86 -4.59 0.83
CA GLN A 229 -30.46 -5.27 2.05
C GLN A 229 -30.44 -6.79 1.89
N LYS A 230 -31.34 -7.35 1.08
CA LYS A 230 -31.28 -8.78 0.71
C LYS A 230 -29.97 -9.11 -0.01
N ILE A 231 -29.59 -8.30 -0.99
CA ILE A 231 -28.34 -8.50 -1.76
C ILE A 231 -27.11 -8.31 -0.85
N ALA A 232 -27.10 -7.27 -0.01
CA ALA A 232 -26.04 -7.02 0.96
C ALA A 232 -25.86 -8.20 1.95
N GLY A 233 -26.96 -8.84 2.33
CA GLY A 233 -26.94 -10.03 3.15
C GLY A 233 -26.39 -11.26 2.46
N GLU A 234 -26.77 -11.49 1.20
CA GLU A 234 -26.19 -12.57 0.39
C GLU A 234 -24.67 -12.41 0.23
N ILE A 235 -24.20 -11.19 -0.04
CA ILE A 235 -22.75 -10.89 -0.10
C ILE A 235 -22.05 -11.20 1.23
N THR A 236 -22.61 -10.74 2.34
CA THR A 236 -22.05 -10.95 3.68
C THR A 236 -22.02 -12.45 4.03
N ASN A 237 -23.08 -13.18 3.70
CA ASN A 237 -23.17 -14.61 3.96
C ASN A 237 -22.15 -15.40 3.13
N ILE A 238 -21.96 -15.05 1.86
CA ILE A 238 -20.92 -15.67 1.01
C ILE A 238 -19.53 -15.37 1.57
N ALA A 239 -19.27 -14.13 1.99
CA ALA A 239 -18.01 -13.77 2.62
C ALA A 239 -17.74 -14.67 3.84
N LYS A 240 -18.70 -14.80 4.76
CA LYS A 240 -18.57 -15.66 5.96
C LYS A 240 -18.48 -17.16 5.65
N ARG A 241 -19.20 -17.64 4.63
CA ARG A 241 -19.23 -19.05 4.23
C ARG A 241 -17.92 -19.49 3.58
N ASP A 242 -17.47 -18.72 2.59
CA ASP A 242 -16.45 -19.16 1.63
C ASP A 242 -15.04 -18.69 2.00
N TYR A 243 -14.92 -17.71 2.90
CA TYR A 243 -13.63 -17.12 3.27
C TYR A 243 -13.38 -17.23 4.77
N ASP A 244 -12.37 -18.00 5.14
CA ASP A 244 -11.95 -18.21 6.53
C ASP A 244 -11.56 -16.91 7.25
N ALA A 245 -11.20 -15.87 6.48
CA ALA A 245 -10.96 -14.53 7.00
C ALA A 245 -12.14 -13.97 7.81
N PHE A 246 -13.38 -14.38 7.53
CA PHE A 246 -14.59 -13.78 8.10
C PHE A 246 -15.38 -14.70 9.04
N LYS A 247 -14.79 -15.82 9.47
CA LYS A 247 -15.50 -16.85 10.28
C LYS A 247 -15.42 -16.65 11.79
N ASP A 248 -14.53 -15.77 12.26
CA ASP A 248 -14.30 -15.47 13.68
C ASP A 248 -14.67 -14.02 14.02
N GLU A 249 -14.59 -13.66 15.31
CA GLU A 249 -14.90 -12.29 15.78
C GLU A 249 -14.00 -11.22 15.15
N LEU A 250 -12.72 -11.55 14.90
CA LEU A 250 -11.79 -10.70 14.16
C LEU A 250 -12.28 -10.51 12.70
N GLY A 251 -12.89 -11.52 12.12
CA GLY A 251 -13.50 -11.50 10.79
C GLY A 251 -14.61 -10.47 10.66
N ASP A 252 -15.48 -10.34 11.66
CA ASP A 252 -16.51 -9.30 11.68
C ASP A 252 -15.90 -7.89 11.78
N TYR A 253 -14.83 -7.73 12.56
CA TYR A 253 -14.05 -6.48 12.60
C TYR A 253 -13.43 -6.13 11.25
N TYR A 254 -12.81 -7.11 10.57
CA TYR A 254 -12.22 -6.90 9.24
C TYR A 254 -13.29 -6.57 8.19
N TRP A 255 -14.41 -7.28 8.22
CA TRP A 255 -15.54 -7.02 7.34
C TRP A 255 -16.05 -5.59 7.49
N LEU A 256 -16.24 -5.13 8.74
CA LEU A 256 -16.64 -3.76 9.02
C LEU A 256 -15.59 -2.74 8.55
N THR A 257 -14.30 -3.05 8.68
CA THR A 257 -13.21 -2.19 8.21
C THR A 257 -13.27 -2.00 6.69
N ILE A 258 -13.49 -3.08 5.94
CA ILE A 258 -13.68 -3.04 4.48
C ILE A 258 -14.90 -2.19 4.10
N VAL A 259 -16.04 -2.42 4.78
CA VAL A 259 -17.29 -1.68 4.54
C VAL A 259 -17.15 -0.19 4.85
N ARG A 260 -16.47 0.15 5.94
CA ARG A 260 -16.19 1.53 6.36
C ARG A 260 -15.27 2.23 5.39
N LEU A 261 -14.24 1.52 4.91
CA LEU A 261 -13.37 2.02 3.85
C LEU A 261 -14.27 2.52 2.73
N TYR A 262 -15.03 1.64 2.08
CA TYR A 262 -15.96 1.97 0.98
C TYR A 262 -16.91 3.13 1.26
N SER A 263 -17.34 3.33 2.51
CA SER A 263 -18.33 4.34 2.89
C SER A 263 -17.77 5.74 3.17
N THR A 264 -16.57 5.82 3.76
CA THR A 264 -16.10 7.03 4.46
C THR A 264 -14.72 7.54 4.05
N PHE A 265 -14.04 6.82 3.15
CA PHE A 265 -12.69 7.19 2.75
C PHE A 265 -12.68 8.57 2.07
N PRO A 266 -11.82 9.49 2.52
CA PRO A 266 -11.67 10.81 1.92
C PRO A 266 -11.22 10.68 0.44
N LYS A 267 -11.88 11.40 -0.46
CA LYS A 267 -11.51 11.45 -1.89
C LYS A 267 -10.06 11.90 -2.08
N GLU A 268 -9.56 12.74 -1.17
CA GLU A 268 -8.19 13.25 -1.16
C GLU A 268 -7.14 12.14 -0.95
N LEU A 269 -7.52 11.02 -0.34
CA LEU A 269 -6.66 9.86 -0.12
C LEU A 269 -6.75 8.84 -1.26
N GLU A 270 -7.73 8.92 -2.16
CA GLU A 270 -7.82 8.03 -3.35
C GLU A 270 -6.61 8.18 -4.26
N LYS A 271 -6.05 9.39 -4.36
CA LYS A 271 -4.82 9.64 -5.13
C LYS A 271 -3.63 8.92 -4.53
N VAL A 272 -3.51 8.93 -3.20
CA VAL A 272 -2.44 8.27 -2.45
C VAL A 272 -2.60 6.73 -2.51
N ASP A 273 -3.83 6.23 -2.44
CA ASP A 273 -4.14 4.80 -2.63
C ASP A 273 -3.72 4.35 -4.03
N LYS A 274 -4.14 5.07 -5.08
CA LYS A 274 -3.74 4.80 -6.47
C LYS A 274 -2.21 4.81 -6.67
N GLU A 275 -1.51 5.79 -6.09
CA GLU A 275 -0.05 5.93 -6.21
C GLU A 275 0.73 4.80 -5.51
N ASN A 276 0.13 4.14 -4.51
CA ASN A 276 0.73 2.99 -3.81
C ASN A 276 0.22 1.63 -4.31
N GLY A 277 -0.42 1.60 -5.49
CA GLY A 277 -0.96 0.36 -6.06
C GLY A 277 -2.24 -0.13 -5.39
N GLY A 278 -2.89 0.72 -4.60
CA GLY A 278 -4.22 0.49 -4.03
C GLY A 278 -5.28 0.45 -5.13
N VAL A 279 -6.04 -0.64 -5.14
CA VAL A 279 -7.03 -0.97 -6.17
C VAL A 279 -8.45 -0.93 -5.62
N GLY A 280 -8.68 -0.37 -4.44
CA GLY A 280 -9.92 -0.63 -3.69
C GLY A 280 -11.15 0.07 -4.26
N MET A 281 -11.19 1.40 -4.20
CA MET A 281 -12.41 2.18 -4.49
C MET A 281 -12.51 2.61 -5.92
N ALA A 282 -11.40 3.12 -6.46
CA ALA A 282 -11.37 3.59 -7.82
C ALA A 282 -11.68 2.45 -8.80
N TRP A 283 -11.23 1.23 -8.51
CA TRP A 283 -11.60 0.07 -9.31
C TRP A 283 -13.11 -0.21 -9.25
N ILE A 284 -13.73 -0.09 -8.07
CA ILE A 284 -15.17 -0.31 -7.90
C ILE A 284 -15.94 0.74 -8.70
N ASP A 285 -15.58 2.02 -8.57
CA ASP A 285 -16.24 3.12 -9.28
C ASP A 285 -16.00 3.04 -10.80
N GLU A 286 -14.78 2.71 -11.24
CA GLU A 286 -14.46 2.50 -12.67
C GLU A 286 -15.25 1.32 -13.26
N ARG A 287 -15.61 0.32 -12.46
CA ARG A 287 -16.31 -0.88 -12.91
C ARG A 287 -17.83 -0.77 -12.83
N TYR A 288 -18.35 -0.21 -11.75
CA TYR A 288 -19.78 -0.23 -11.41
C TYR A 288 -20.44 1.16 -11.47
N GLY A 289 -19.68 2.19 -11.85
CA GLY A 289 -20.16 3.56 -11.99
C GLY A 289 -19.72 4.46 -10.84
N GLU A 290 -19.64 5.76 -11.11
CA GLU A 290 -19.21 6.75 -10.13
C GLU A 290 -20.09 6.71 -8.86
N GLY A 291 -19.45 6.60 -7.69
CA GLY A 291 -20.14 6.51 -6.41
C GLY A 291 -20.60 5.10 -6.01
N ALA A 292 -20.32 4.08 -6.82
CA ALA A 292 -20.65 2.69 -6.51
C ALA A 292 -19.98 2.20 -5.21
N ALA A 293 -18.71 2.55 -4.96
CA ALA A 293 -18.02 2.18 -3.73
C ALA A 293 -18.75 2.74 -2.50
N LYS A 294 -19.13 4.02 -2.55
CA LYS A 294 -19.88 4.67 -1.48
C LYS A 294 -21.26 4.05 -1.28
N PHE A 295 -21.94 3.69 -2.36
CA PHE A 295 -23.24 3.01 -2.33
C PHE A 295 -23.14 1.63 -1.68
N ILE A 296 -22.21 0.80 -2.15
CA ILE A 296 -21.90 -0.53 -1.60
C ILE A 296 -21.58 -0.43 -0.12
N GLY A 297 -20.70 0.50 0.25
CA GLY A 297 -20.33 0.74 1.64
C GLY A 297 -21.55 1.04 2.51
N LYS A 298 -22.44 1.95 2.07
CA LYS A 298 -23.68 2.26 2.80
C LYS A 298 -24.62 1.06 2.91
N ALA A 299 -24.80 0.30 1.82
CA ALA A 299 -25.68 -0.86 1.79
C ALA A 299 -25.20 -1.95 2.78
N LEU A 300 -23.92 -2.31 2.70
CA LEU A 300 -23.31 -3.30 3.60
C LEU A 300 -23.27 -2.80 5.05
N LYS A 301 -22.99 -1.50 5.28
CA LYS A 301 -23.02 -0.91 6.62
C LYS A 301 -24.39 -1.02 7.25
N THR A 302 -25.44 -0.76 6.47
CA THR A 302 -26.82 -0.87 6.94
C THR A 302 -27.18 -2.32 7.29
N TYR A 303 -26.74 -3.28 6.47
CA TYR A 303 -27.02 -4.70 6.67
C TYR A 303 -26.37 -5.26 7.94
N LEU A 304 -25.13 -4.85 8.21
CA LEU A 304 -24.41 -5.24 9.43
C LEU A 304 -25.06 -4.67 10.71
N GLY A 305 -26.04 -3.78 10.56
CA GLY A 305 -26.80 -3.20 11.66
C GLY A 305 -25.91 -2.42 12.63
N ASN A 306 -26.25 -2.51 13.91
CA ASN A 306 -25.55 -1.79 14.98
C ASN A 306 -24.34 -2.56 15.52
N TYR A 307 -23.83 -3.57 14.82
CA TYR A 307 -22.60 -4.23 15.26
C TYR A 307 -21.46 -3.21 15.28
N GLU A 308 -21.01 -2.91 16.48
CA GLU A 308 -19.94 -1.97 16.72
C GLU A 308 -18.83 -2.67 17.51
N PRO A 309 -17.61 -2.76 16.96
CA PRO A 309 -16.50 -3.38 17.65
C PRO A 309 -16.28 -2.69 18.99
N LYS A 310 -15.94 -3.47 20.02
CA LYS A 310 -15.71 -2.95 21.36
C LYS A 310 -14.73 -1.77 21.36
N ILE A 311 -13.65 -1.88 20.59
CA ILE A 311 -12.66 -0.80 20.44
C ILE A 311 -13.30 0.52 19.96
N GLU A 312 -14.26 0.46 19.03
CA GLU A 312 -14.96 1.64 18.52
C GLU A 312 -15.86 2.26 19.59
N THR A 313 -16.59 1.44 20.34
CA THR A 313 -17.43 1.93 21.45
C THR A 313 -16.60 2.65 22.51
N LEU A 314 -15.38 2.18 22.76
CA LEU A 314 -14.45 2.79 23.70
C LEU A 314 -13.92 4.13 23.18
N TYR A 315 -13.55 4.24 21.91
CA TYR A 315 -13.14 5.52 21.32
C TYR A 315 -14.27 6.56 21.30
N LYS A 316 -15.51 6.14 21.02
CA LYS A 316 -16.68 7.03 21.14
C LYS A 316 -16.90 7.50 22.57
N ARG A 317 -16.75 6.60 23.56
CA ARG A 317 -16.87 6.96 24.98
C ARG A 317 -15.75 7.91 25.41
N LEU A 318 -14.53 7.67 24.94
CA LEU A 318 -13.35 8.52 25.19
C LEU A 318 -13.56 9.94 24.64
N THR A 319 -14.18 10.05 23.47
CA THR A 319 -14.36 11.32 22.75
C THR A 319 -15.75 11.93 22.90
N ALA A 320 -16.60 11.37 23.78
CA ALA A 320 -17.97 11.83 23.97
C ALA A 320 -18.04 13.27 24.50
N ASP A 321 -17.00 13.70 25.24
CA ASP A 321 -16.87 15.05 25.78
C ASP A 321 -15.41 15.49 25.75
N LEU A 322 -15.03 16.19 24.68
CA LEU A 322 -13.67 16.70 24.46
C LEU A 322 -13.33 17.90 25.36
N SER A 323 -14.27 18.39 26.18
CA SER A 323 -14.00 19.47 27.15
C SER A 323 -13.40 18.96 28.47
N LYS A 324 -13.41 17.64 28.69
CA LYS A 324 -12.81 17.02 29.88
C LYS A 324 -11.30 17.16 29.90
N ASP A 325 -10.71 16.99 31.08
CA ASP A 325 -9.27 16.86 31.21
C ASP A 325 -8.84 15.47 30.69
N PRO A 326 -8.03 15.38 29.62
CA PRO A 326 -7.53 14.11 29.09
C PRO A 326 -6.65 13.34 30.08
N LEU A 327 -6.21 13.99 31.18
CA LEU A 327 -5.38 13.40 32.22
C LEU A 327 -6.19 12.92 33.45
N SER A 328 -7.51 13.03 33.41
CA SER A 328 -8.37 12.65 34.54
C SER A 328 -8.49 11.12 34.70
N ASP A 329 -8.73 10.66 35.94
CA ASP A 329 -8.94 9.24 36.28
C ASP A 329 -10.06 8.59 35.45
N GLU A 330 -11.08 9.36 35.08
CA GLU A 330 -12.17 8.87 34.21
C GLU A 330 -11.64 8.52 32.83
N ILE A 331 -10.86 9.42 32.22
CA ILE A 331 -10.27 9.22 30.90
C ILE A 331 -9.21 8.12 30.93
N GLU A 332 -8.38 8.06 31.98
CA GLU A 332 -7.35 7.01 32.14
C GLU A 332 -7.96 5.60 32.20
N LYS A 333 -9.12 5.42 32.85
CA LYS A 333 -9.86 4.15 32.84
C LYS A 333 -10.30 3.75 31.44
N ILE A 334 -10.82 4.70 30.65
CA ILE A 334 -11.24 4.43 29.27
C ILE A 334 -10.03 4.07 28.41
N ILE A 335 -8.90 4.78 28.57
CA ILE A 335 -7.64 4.46 27.88
C ILE A 335 -7.15 3.06 28.25
N SER A 336 -7.21 2.68 29.52
CA SER A 336 -6.82 1.33 29.96
C SER A 336 -7.68 0.24 29.31
N GLU A 337 -8.98 0.48 29.16
CA GLU A 337 -9.86 -0.43 28.42
C GLU A 337 -9.50 -0.52 26.93
N ILE A 338 -9.14 0.59 26.29
CA ILE A 338 -8.69 0.63 24.89
C ILE A 338 -7.38 -0.15 24.73
N VAL A 339 -6.43 0.06 25.63
CA VAL A 339 -5.13 -0.62 25.64
C VAL A 339 -5.32 -2.13 25.80
N ASN A 340 -6.07 -2.56 26.82
CA ASN A 340 -6.36 -3.97 27.05
C ASN A 340 -7.05 -4.64 25.85
N GLU A 341 -8.00 -3.95 25.22
CA GLU A 341 -8.69 -4.49 24.04
C GLU A 341 -7.76 -4.62 22.84
N THR A 342 -6.83 -3.68 22.66
CA THR A 342 -5.85 -3.71 21.56
C THR A 342 -4.80 -4.80 21.81
N GLU A 343 -4.33 -4.97 23.04
CA GLU A 343 -3.36 -6.01 23.39
C GLU A 343 -3.94 -7.42 23.19
N LYS A 344 -5.23 -7.63 23.51
CA LYS A 344 -5.92 -8.89 23.18
C LYS A 344 -5.90 -9.18 21.68
N GLN A 345 -6.06 -8.17 20.84
CA GLN A 345 -5.99 -8.35 19.38
C GLN A 345 -4.57 -8.69 18.93
N HIS A 346 -3.54 -8.03 19.48
CA HIS A 346 -2.15 -8.36 19.22
C HIS A 346 -1.82 -9.79 19.66
N GLU A 347 -2.29 -10.22 20.83
CA GLU A 347 -2.09 -11.58 21.34
C GLU A 347 -2.79 -12.63 20.47
N ALA A 348 -4.05 -12.39 20.08
CA ALA A 348 -4.81 -13.29 19.19
C ALA A 348 -4.12 -13.44 17.83
N LEU A 349 -3.53 -12.36 17.31
CA LEU A 349 -2.77 -12.38 16.06
C LEU A 349 -1.31 -12.79 16.27
N LYS A 350 -0.84 -12.98 17.50
CA LYS A 350 0.55 -13.23 17.89
C LYS A 350 1.55 -12.19 17.32
N VAL A 351 1.12 -10.92 17.26
CA VAL A 351 1.92 -9.80 16.75
C VAL A 351 2.75 -9.21 17.89
N GLU A 352 4.05 -9.11 17.67
CA GLU A 352 4.97 -8.41 18.57
C GLU A 352 5.06 -6.93 18.18
N VAL A 353 4.77 -6.07 19.15
CA VAL A 353 4.87 -4.60 19.05
C VAL A 353 6.02 -4.09 19.90
N GLY A 354 6.47 -2.87 19.64
CA GLY A 354 7.62 -2.29 20.33
C GLY A 354 7.33 -1.96 21.80
N GLU A 355 8.37 -1.94 22.62
CA GLU A 355 8.26 -1.63 24.06
C GLU A 355 7.74 -0.21 24.35
N ASN A 356 7.88 0.71 23.39
CA ASN A 356 7.36 2.07 23.47
C ASN A 356 6.10 2.25 22.61
N TYR A 357 5.41 1.17 22.21
CA TYR A 357 4.24 1.20 21.32
C TYR A 357 3.24 2.29 21.70
N TRP A 358 2.81 2.33 22.96
CA TRP A 358 1.81 3.30 23.41
C TRP A 358 2.30 4.75 23.40
N SER A 359 3.59 4.97 23.71
CA SER A 359 4.21 6.30 23.59
C SER A 359 4.31 6.73 22.12
N TYR A 360 4.64 5.80 21.23
CA TYR A 360 4.70 6.05 19.79
C TYR A 360 3.31 6.37 19.23
N GLN A 361 2.29 5.56 19.54
CA GLN A 361 0.90 5.80 19.11
C GLN A 361 0.38 7.15 19.57
N ALA A 362 0.65 7.53 20.83
CA ALA A 362 0.28 8.85 21.33
C ALA A 362 0.90 9.98 20.50
N ASN A 363 2.17 9.86 20.12
CA ASN A 363 2.83 10.84 19.27
C ASN A 363 2.24 10.87 17.84
N GLN A 364 1.78 9.73 17.31
CA GLN A 364 1.10 9.71 16.01
C GLN A 364 -0.19 10.55 16.06
N TYR A 365 -1.01 10.37 17.09
CA TYR A 365 -2.24 11.17 17.27
C TYR A 365 -1.98 12.68 17.41
N LEU A 366 -0.80 13.06 17.90
CA LEU A 366 -0.41 14.46 18.09
C LEU A 366 0.29 15.11 16.89
N SER A 367 0.86 14.32 15.96
CA SER A 367 1.76 14.85 14.94
C SER A 367 1.51 14.34 13.51
N GLU A 368 0.88 13.20 13.32
CA GLU A 368 0.62 12.68 11.97
C GLU A 368 -0.60 13.35 11.33
N SER A 369 -0.33 14.20 10.34
CA SER A 369 -1.35 15.06 9.72
C SER A 369 -2.56 14.31 9.14
N ILE A 370 -2.35 13.10 8.61
CA ILE A 370 -3.44 12.28 8.07
C ILE A 370 -4.27 11.71 9.22
N LEU A 371 -3.62 11.17 10.25
CA LEU A 371 -4.29 10.59 11.40
C LEU A 371 -5.14 11.65 12.12
N ILE A 372 -4.60 12.85 12.33
CA ILE A 372 -5.31 13.99 12.92
C ILE A 372 -6.60 14.28 12.14
N LYS A 373 -6.50 14.44 10.82
CA LYS A 373 -7.67 14.71 9.96
C LYS A 373 -8.72 13.62 10.03
N VAL A 374 -8.29 12.35 10.06
CA VAL A 374 -9.21 11.21 10.11
C VAL A 374 -9.93 11.15 11.45
N MET A 375 -9.21 11.34 12.56
CA MET A 375 -9.78 11.25 13.91
C MET A 375 -10.70 12.43 14.20
N ASP A 376 -10.28 13.65 13.86
CA ASP A 376 -11.09 14.85 14.09
C ASP A 376 -12.39 14.81 13.26
N LYS A 377 -12.28 14.39 11.99
CA LYS A 377 -13.48 14.18 11.14
C LYS A 377 -14.43 13.12 11.71
N LYS A 378 -13.90 12.14 12.42
CA LYS A 378 -14.68 11.00 12.92
C LYS A 378 -15.33 11.26 14.28
N TYR A 379 -14.61 11.91 15.18
CA TYR A 379 -14.98 12.05 16.59
C TYR A 379 -15.15 13.50 17.05
N GLY A 380 -14.95 14.47 16.17
CA GLY A 380 -15.08 15.90 16.47
C GLY A 380 -13.73 16.62 16.49
N ASP A 381 -13.76 17.93 16.22
CA ASP A 381 -12.56 18.75 16.15
C ASP A 381 -11.75 18.68 17.45
N GLY A 382 -10.44 18.38 17.35
CA GLY A 382 -9.56 18.21 18.50
C GLY A 382 -9.55 16.82 19.12
N ALA A 383 -10.36 15.87 18.62
CA ALA A 383 -10.38 14.49 19.13
C ALA A 383 -9.02 13.81 19.03
N SER A 384 -8.27 13.99 17.93
CA SER A 384 -6.93 13.39 17.79
C SER A 384 -6.00 13.88 18.89
N LYS A 385 -6.01 15.19 19.17
CA LYS A 385 -5.18 15.78 20.21
C LYS A 385 -5.56 15.21 21.59
N PHE A 386 -6.85 15.18 21.90
CA PHE A 386 -7.38 14.64 23.16
C PHE A 386 -6.94 13.19 23.39
N ILE A 387 -7.11 12.34 22.38
CA ILE A 387 -6.69 10.93 22.42
C ILE A 387 -5.18 10.82 22.62
N GLY A 388 -4.39 11.62 21.88
CA GLY A 388 -2.95 11.64 21.99
C GLY A 388 -2.44 12.05 23.38
N GLU A 389 -3.03 13.07 23.98
CA GLU A 389 -2.69 13.53 25.34
C GLU A 389 -3.03 12.48 26.40
N ALA A 390 -4.23 11.90 26.33
CA ALA A 390 -4.68 10.85 27.23
C ALA A 390 -3.80 9.58 27.14
N LEU A 391 -3.48 9.14 25.92
CA LEU A 391 -2.64 7.97 25.70
C LEU A 391 -1.18 8.22 26.11
N LYS A 392 -0.67 9.44 25.92
CA LYS A 392 0.67 9.84 26.36
C LYS A 392 0.79 9.81 27.89
N PHE A 393 -0.25 10.25 28.60
CA PHE A 393 -0.30 10.19 30.06
C PHE A 393 -0.30 8.75 30.55
N TYR A 394 -1.18 7.91 30.00
CA TYR A 394 -1.21 6.48 30.32
C TYR A 394 0.15 5.81 30.11
N ALA A 395 0.78 6.03 28.94
CA ALA A 395 2.06 5.43 28.59
C ALA A 395 3.22 5.90 29.48
N LYS A 396 3.12 7.07 30.12
CA LYS A 396 4.11 7.56 31.08
C LYS A 396 3.95 6.90 32.45
N ASN A 397 2.71 6.60 32.86
CA ASN A 397 2.40 6.08 34.19
C ASN A 397 2.47 4.54 34.27
N ASN A 398 2.41 3.84 33.14
CA ASN A 398 2.30 2.38 33.06
C ASN A 398 3.46 1.72 32.29
N LYS A 399 4.68 2.25 32.44
CA LYS A 399 5.90 1.76 31.75
C LYS A 399 6.53 0.53 32.36
#